data_AF-A0A354M5A2-F1
#
_entry.id   AF-A0A354M5A2-F1
#
_cell.length_a   1.000
_cell.length_b   1.000
_cell.length_c   1.000
_cell.angle_alpha   90.00
_cell.angle_beta   90.00
_cell.angle_gamma   90.00
#
_symmetry.space_group_name_H-M   'P 1'
#
loop_
_entity.id
_entity.type
_entity.pdbx_description
1 polymer ?
#
loop_
_entity_poly.entity_id
_entity_poly.type
_entity_poly.pdbx_seq_one_letter_code
_entity_poly.pdbx_strand_id
1 'polypeptide(L)'
;RLIRYAKDYNSGRFVTVVSNEIFDRLENDESLLGDIPTWNDYTGTWHGKSREETPDKLALINNRALKGRPLLITEHGLCVPRFVGADARRVVEMTYHYDQWAKNKFIIGVIYFSLNDYRTHVGEAGFGRYKSRVHGLSSMWFDKKPSFQVYKGLAAPIYVENLHIRASGKEAQVVLKVKDDLPSYTLRKYTVRWKTVTGMKKLELPDLKPGERYTFEIDGLDPLSRPDVKIFRPTGYLVTEY
;
A
#
# COMPACT_ATOMS: atom_id res chain seq x y z
N ARG A 1 -2.29 8.11 -30.86
CA ARG A 1 -1.45 7.22 -31.70
C ARG A 1 -0.80 6.11 -30.89
N LEU A 2 -0.02 6.42 -29.84
CA LEU A 2 0.69 5.40 -29.04
C LEU A 2 -0.23 4.41 -28.32
N ILE A 3 -1.36 4.87 -27.77
CA ILE A 3 -2.36 4.00 -27.12
C ILE A 3 -2.89 2.95 -28.10
N ARG A 4 -3.28 3.37 -29.31
CA ARG A 4 -3.73 2.47 -30.37
C ARG A 4 -2.65 1.46 -30.74
N TYR A 5 -1.42 1.92 -30.98
CA TYR A 5 -0.28 1.05 -31.27
C TYR A 5 -0.06 -0.01 -30.18
N ALA A 6 -0.13 0.37 -28.89
CA ALA A 6 0.02 -0.56 -27.78
C ALA A 6 -1.09 -1.62 -27.75
N LYS A 7 -2.33 -1.23 -28.06
CA LYS A 7 -3.49 -2.14 -28.14
C LYS A 7 -3.43 -3.07 -29.34
N ASP A 8 -2.97 -2.58 -30.49
CA ASP A 8 -2.78 -3.40 -31.69
C ASP A 8 -1.68 -4.46 -31.46
N TYR A 9 -0.64 -4.09 -30.70
CA TYR A 9 0.44 -5.02 -30.33
C TYR A 9 0.00 -6.05 -29.26
N ASN A 10 -0.76 -5.63 -28.25
CA ASN A 10 -1.26 -6.52 -27.21
C ASN A 10 -2.58 -6.01 -26.60
N SER A 11 -3.70 -6.53 -27.12
CA SER A 11 -5.04 -6.15 -26.70
C SER A 11 -5.43 -6.68 -25.31
N GLY A 12 -4.73 -7.70 -24.80
CA GLY A 12 -5.01 -8.34 -23.51
C GLY A 12 -4.46 -7.60 -22.29
N ARG A 13 -3.81 -6.45 -22.47
CA ARG A 13 -3.24 -5.64 -21.37
C ARG A 13 -3.89 -4.26 -21.29
N PHE A 14 -3.94 -3.75 -20.07
CA PHE A 14 -4.27 -2.36 -19.83
C PHE A 14 -3.14 -1.43 -20.30
N VAL A 15 -3.54 -0.29 -20.85
CA VAL A 15 -2.70 0.83 -21.28
C VAL A 15 -3.15 2.02 -20.45
N THR A 16 -2.24 2.56 -19.65
CA THR A 16 -2.51 3.73 -18.80
C THR A 16 -1.67 4.91 -19.27
N VAL A 17 -2.16 6.12 -19.04
CA VAL A 17 -1.40 7.36 -19.20
C VAL A 17 -1.37 8.02 -17.82
N VAL A 18 -0.17 8.30 -17.31
CA VAL A 18 0.04 8.89 -15.98
C VAL A 18 -0.36 10.36 -16.01
N SER A 19 -1.15 10.81 -15.04
CA SER A 19 -1.48 12.23 -14.86
C SER A 19 -1.15 12.72 -13.45
N ASN A 20 -0.61 13.92 -13.37
CA ASN A 20 -0.46 14.71 -12.13
C ASN A 20 -1.41 15.92 -12.10
N GLU A 21 -2.36 16.02 -13.03
CA GLU A 21 -3.20 17.22 -13.26
C GLU A 21 -4.69 16.90 -13.43
N ILE A 22 -5.12 15.64 -13.25
CA ILE A 22 -6.53 15.26 -13.48
C ILE A 22 -7.53 16.05 -12.64
N PHE A 23 -7.15 16.51 -11.45
CA PHE A 23 -8.00 17.36 -10.62
C PHE A 23 -8.21 18.77 -11.19
N ASP A 24 -7.29 19.27 -12.03
CA ASP A 24 -7.39 20.57 -12.70
C ASP A 24 -8.02 20.43 -14.10
N ARG A 25 -7.61 19.40 -14.84
CA ARG A 25 -8.03 19.18 -16.24
C ARG A 25 -9.36 18.46 -16.38
N LEU A 26 -9.74 17.69 -15.36
CA LEU A 26 -11.02 16.97 -15.27
C LEU A 26 -11.32 16.15 -16.52
N GLU A 27 -12.45 16.39 -17.19
CA GLU A 27 -12.85 15.68 -18.41
C GLU A 27 -11.86 15.79 -19.59
N ASN A 28 -10.91 16.73 -19.53
CA ASN A 28 -9.92 16.97 -20.59
C ASN A 28 -8.53 16.39 -20.27
N ASP A 29 -8.39 15.61 -19.20
CA ASP A 29 -7.13 14.98 -18.81
C ASP A 29 -6.76 13.77 -19.69
N GLU A 30 -5.50 13.67 -20.11
CA GLU A 30 -5.03 12.61 -21.00
C GLU A 30 -5.02 11.22 -20.36
N SER A 31 -5.01 11.10 -19.03
CA SER A 31 -5.14 9.80 -18.37
C SER A 31 -6.46 9.11 -18.70
N LEU A 32 -7.50 9.89 -19.03
CA LEU A 32 -8.80 9.38 -19.46
C LEU A 32 -8.74 8.68 -20.83
N LEU A 33 -7.70 8.91 -21.64
CA LEU A 33 -7.48 8.23 -22.92
C LEU A 33 -7.03 6.77 -22.73
N GLY A 34 -6.42 6.44 -21.58
CA GLY A 34 -6.04 5.07 -21.22
C GLY A 34 -7.24 4.23 -20.78
N ASP A 35 -7.04 2.96 -20.48
CA ASP A 35 -8.11 2.07 -19.98
C ASP A 35 -8.49 2.39 -18.53
N ILE A 36 -7.50 2.75 -17.71
CA ILE A 36 -7.66 3.09 -16.30
C ILE A 36 -7.15 4.53 -16.11
N PRO A 37 -8.02 5.49 -15.78
CA PRO A 37 -7.61 6.83 -15.33
C PRO A 37 -6.62 6.72 -14.18
N THR A 38 -5.65 7.62 -14.14
CA THR A 38 -4.61 7.59 -13.11
C THR A 38 -4.40 8.96 -12.50
N TRP A 39 -3.87 8.98 -11.29
CA TRP A 39 -3.51 10.21 -10.62
C TRP A 39 -2.26 10.03 -9.76
N ASN A 40 -1.29 10.91 -9.92
CA ASN A 40 -0.21 11.14 -8.97
C ASN A 40 -0.72 12.09 -7.89
N ASP A 41 -1.14 11.55 -6.75
CA ASP A 41 -1.67 12.34 -5.64
C ASP A 41 -0.54 12.78 -4.71
N TYR A 42 -0.08 14.00 -4.96
CA TYR A 42 0.85 14.73 -4.11
C TYR A 42 0.17 15.93 -3.43
N THR A 43 -1.14 15.84 -3.14
CA THR A 43 -1.88 16.90 -2.44
C THR A 43 -1.27 17.19 -1.07
N GLY A 44 -1.10 18.46 -0.71
CA GLY A 44 -0.41 18.87 0.52
C GLY A 44 1.13 18.82 0.46
N THR A 45 1.71 18.39 -0.67
CA THR A 45 3.16 18.40 -0.89
C THR A 45 3.56 19.16 -2.14
N TRP A 46 3.13 18.71 -3.33
CA TRP A 46 3.36 19.39 -4.62
C TRP A 46 2.12 20.11 -5.12
N HIS A 47 0.94 19.61 -4.77
CA HIS A 47 -0.33 20.16 -5.23
C HIS A 47 -1.13 20.68 -4.03
N GLY A 48 -1.89 21.76 -4.22
CA GLY A 48 -2.67 22.35 -3.15
C GLY A 48 -1.85 22.97 -2.03
N LYS A 49 -2.53 23.54 -1.04
CA LYS A 49 -1.93 24.16 0.15
C LYS A 49 -1.89 23.20 1.32
N SER A 50 -2.81 22.23 1.36
CA SER A 50 -2.93 21.30 2.48
C SER A 50 -3.39 19.90 2.05
N ARG A 51 -3.01 18.88 2.82
CA ARG A 51 -3.43 17.48 2.59
C ARG A 51 -4.95 17.32 2.68
N GLU A 52 -5.60 18.18 3.47
CA GLU A 52 -7.04 18.19 3.73
C GLU A 52 -7.88 18.55 2.50
N GLU A 53 -7.26 19.00 1.41
CA GLU A 53 -7.92 19.17 0.10
C GLU A 53 -8.13 17.84 -0.65
N THR A 54 -7.53 16.74 -0.18
CA THR A 54 -7.60 15.43 -0.85
C THR A 54 -9.04 14.95 -1.06
N PRO A 55 -9.95 14.99 -0.06
CA PRO A 55 -11.33 14.55 -0.24
C PRO A 55 -12.09 15.37 -1.30
N ASP A 56 -11.90 16.69 -1.31
CA ASP A 56 -12.57 17.58 -2.26
C ASP A 56 -12.08 17.33 -3.70
N LYS A 57 -10.77 17.14 -3.88
CA LYS A 57 -10.18 16.78 -5.18
C LYS A 57 -10.67 15.41 -5.66
N LEU A 58 -10.72 14.41 -4.78
CA LEU A 58 -11.27 13.09 -5.10
C LEU A 58 -12.74 13.17 -5.53
N ALA A 59 -13.56 13.93 -4.81
CA ALA A 59 -14.96 14.15 -5.15
C ALA A 59 -15.09 14.86 -6.52
N LEU A 60 -14.27 15.87 -6.78
CA LEU A 60 -14.26 16.60 -8.05
C LEU A 60 -13.87 15.68 -9.22
N ILE A 61 -12.78 14.92 -9.10
CA ILE A 61 -12.33 13.96 -10.11
C ILE A 61 -13.44 12.92 -10.38
N ASN A 62 -14.02 12.35 -9.33
CA ASN A 62 -15.06 11.34 -9.47
C ASN A 62 -16.29 11.86 -10.22
N ASN A 63 -16.76 13.06 -9.84
CA ASN A 63 -17.99 13.63 -10.39
C ASN A 63 -17.82 14.17 -11.82
N ARG A 64 -16.63 14.67 -12.17
CA ARG A 64 -16.41 15.40 -13.43
C ARG A 64 -15.63 14.62 -14.48
N ALA A 65 -14.67 13.78 -14.06
CA ALA A 65 -13.75 13.11 -14.96
C ALA A 65 -14.06 11.60 -15.12
N LEU A 66 -14.30 10.87 -14.04
CA LEU A 66 -14.29 9.41 -14.07
C LEU A 66 -15.50 8.79 -14.78
N LYS A 67 -16.69 9.41 -14.72
CA LYS A 67 -17.92 8.88 -15.33
C LYS A 67 -18.18 7.40 -14.95
N GLY A 68 -17.96 7.06 -13.67
CA GLY A 68 -18.12 5.70 -13.14
C GLY A 68 -16.93 4.75 -13.37
N ARG A 69 -15.85 5.21 -14.01
CA ARG A 69 -14.60 4.44 -14.15
C ARG A 69 -13.82 4.42 -12.84
N PRO A 70 -12.98 3.38 -12.62
CA PRO A 70 -12.06 3.38 -11.49
C PRO A 70 -10.94 4.42 -11.66
N LEU A 71 -10.22 4.70 -10.57
CA LEU A 71 -9.01 5.52 -10.55
C LEU A 71 -7.88 4.76 -9.86
N LEU A 72 -6.69 4.79 -10.46
CA LEU A 72 -5.46 4.24 -9.90
C LEU A 72 -4.56 5.38 -9.43
N ILE A 73 -4.21 5.41 -8.13
CA ILE A 73 -3.18 6.34 -7.65
C ILE A 73 -1.82 5.78 -8.03
N THR A 74 -1.17 6.40 -9.02
CA THR A 74 0.07 5.89 -9.61
C THR A 74 1.31 6.32 -8.85
N GLU A 75 1.23 7.43 -8.14
CA GLU A 75 2.29 7.88 -7.25
C GLU A 75 1.70 8.64 -6.07
N HIS A 76 2.35 8.48 -4.91
CA HIS A 76 2.18 9.32 -3.74
C HIS A 76 3.42 9.23 -2.87
N GLY A 77 3.59 10.20 -1.97
CA GLY A 77 4.66 10.20 -0.98
C GLY A 77 5.16 11.61 -0.68
N LEU A 78 6.07 11.72 0.28
CA LEU A 78 6.66 13.01 0.66
C LEU A 78 7.94 13.29 -0.15
N CYS A 79 7.89 14.30 -1.02
CA CYS A 79 8.98 14.69 -1.92
C CYS A 79 10.01 15.68 -1.35
N VAL A 80 10.20 15.80 -0.02
CA VAL A 80 11.23 16.69 0.57
C VAL A 80 11.75 16.26 1.96
N PRO A 81 12.58 15.21 2.12
CA PRO A 81 12.89 14.67 3.44
C PRO A 81 14.37 14.60 3.81
N ARG A 82 15.23 15.50 3.30
CA ARG A 82 16.61 15.59 3.79
C ARG A 82 16.68 16.12 5.24
N PHE A 83 15.64 16.78 5.74
CA PHE A 83 15.64 17.44 7.05
C PHE A 83 15.24 16.48 8.19
N VAL A 84 15.70 16.81 9.40
CA VAL A 84 15.32 16.12 10.64
C VAL A 84 13.79 16.13 10.78
N GLY A 85 13.20 15.00 11.18
CA GLY A 85 11.75 14.83 11.34
C GLY A 85 10.99 14.46 10.07
N ALA A 86 11.66 14.40 8.91
CA ALA A 86 10.94 14.16 7.66
C ALA A 86 10.37 12.74 7.49
N ASP A 87 10.97 11.72 8.11
CA ASP A 87 10.37 10.37 8.10
C ASP A 87 9.10 10.29 8.95
N ALA A 88 9.07 11.00 10.09
CA ALA A 88 7.87 11.14 10.89
C ALA A 88 6.78 11.86 10.08
N ARG A 89 7.11 12.97 9.41
CA ARG A 89 6.16 13.65 8.50
C ARG A 89 5.66 12.72 7.40
N ARG A 90 6.54 11.92 6.78
CA ARG A 90 6.17 10.93 5.76
C ARG A 90 5.12 9.94 6.29
N VAL A 91 5.27 9.47 7.53
CA VAL A 91 4.27 8.61 8.19
C VAL A 91 2.92 9.33 8.32
N VAL A 92 2.91 10.60 8.71
CA VAL A 92 1.66 11.37 8.83
C VAL A 92 1.00 11.58 7.46
N GLU A 93 1.76 12.01 6.44
CA GLU A 93 1.22 12.18 5.07
C GLU A 93 0.67 10.86 4.52
N MET A 94 1.49 9.80 4.51
CA MET A 94 1.09 8.53 3.90
C MET A 94 -0.15 7.94 4.56
N THR A 95 -0.25 8.01 5.89
CA THR A 95 -1.37 7.41 6.63
C THR A 95 -2.64 8.19 6.36
N TYR A 96 -2.55 9.53 6.34
CA TYR A 96 -3.69 10.39 6.03
C TYR A 96 -4.25 10.11 4.63
N HIS A 97 -3.41 10.12 3.60
CA HIS A 97 -3.89 9.90 2.24
C HIS A 97 -4.42 8.47 2.05
N TYR A 98 -3.75 7.47 2.63
CA TYR A 98 -4.22 6.08 2.57
C TYR A 98 -5.63 5.93 3.15
N ASP A 99 -5.90 6.58 4.29
CA ASP A 99 -7.24 6.64 4.90
C ASP A 99 -8.26 7.35 3.98
N GLN A 100 -7.89 8.46 3.33
CA GLN A 100 -8.81 9.12 2.38
C GLN A 100 -9.10 8.26 1.16
N TRP A 101 -8.09 7.61 0.57
CA TRP A 101 -8.28 6.75 -0.59
C TRP A 101 -9.12 5.51 -0.26
N ALA A 102 -8.90 4.88 0.91
CA ALA A 102 -9.61 3.68 1.35
C ALA A 102 -11.14 3.91 1.50
N LYS A 103 -11.57 5.14 1.79
CA LYS A 103 -13.00 5.53 1.87
C LYS A 103 -13.70 5.57 0.51
N ASN A 104 -12.95 5.58 -0.59
CA ASN A 104 -13.49 5.81 -1.93
C ASN A 104 -13.46 4.52 -2.77
N LYS A 105 -14.63 3.91 -3.00
CA LYS A 105 -14.74 2.62 -3.73
C LYS A 105 -14.30 2.66 -5.20
N PHE A 106 -14.20 3.85 -5.80
CA PHE A 106 -13.66 4.01 -7.15
C PHE A 106 -12.12 3.98 -7.19
N ILE A 107 -11.43 4.05 -6.04
CA ILE A 107 -9.98 3.84 -5.97
C ILE A 107 -9.68 2.36 -5.96
N ILE A 108 -8.98 1.89 -7.00
CA ILE A 108 -8.72 0.45 -7.19
C ILE A 108 -7.30 0.02 -6.80
N GLY A 109 -6.45 0.97 -6.45
CA GLY A 109 -5.07 0.70 -6.08
C GLY A 109 -4.29 1.97 -5.85
N VAL A 110 -3.18 1.82 -5.12
CA VAL A 110 -2.24 2.91 -4.86
C VAL A 110 -0.82 2.38 -4.96
N ILE A 111 0.07 3.15 -5.58
CA ILE A 111 1.49 2.82 -5.73
C ILE A 111 2.29 3.86 -4.96
N TYR A 112 3.07 3.39 -3.99
CA TYR A 112 3.98 4.27 -3.26
C TYR A 112 5.17 4.61 -4.13
N PHE A 113 5.38 5.89 -4.36
CA PHE A 113 6.64 6.37 -4.91
C PHE A 113 7.51 6.76 -3.71
N SER A 114 8.71 6.22 -3.53
CA SER A 114 9.36 5.10 -4.22
C SER A 114 9.75 4.00 -3.22
N LEU A 115 10.21 2.85 -3.72
CA LEU A 115 10.76 1.81 -2.83
C LEU A 115 12.04 2.32 -2.14
N ASN A 116 13.02 2.75 -2.92
CA ASN A 116 14.32 3.25 -2.43
C ASN A 116 14.56 4.70 -2.85
N ASP A 117 15.41 5.39 -2.09
CA ASP A 117 16.03 6.63 -2.53
C ASP A 117 16.82 6.41 -3.83
N TYR A 118 16.88 7.44 -4.68
CA TYR A 118 17.47 7.29 -6.02
C TYR A 118 18.25 8.53 -6.45
N ARG A 119 19.18 8.33 -7.39
CA ARG A 119 19.93 9.44 -7.99
C ARG A 119 19.07 10.21 -8.96
N THR A 120 19.16 11.52 -8.91
CA THR A 120 18.48 12.41 -9.85
C THR A 120 19.19 13.75 -9.92
N HIS A 121 19.18 14.38 -11.09
CA HIS A 121 19.79 15.69 -11.33
C HIS A 121 19.06 16.82 -10.58
N VAL A 122 17.79 16.60 -10.19
CA VAL A 122 16.97 17.52 -9.38
C VAL A 122 16.86 17.11 -7.91
N GLY A 123 17.80 16.30 -7.42
CA GLY A 123 17.78 15.79 -6.04
C GLY A 123 18.12 16.86 -4.99
N GLU A 124 17.54 16.71 -3.80
CA GLU A 124 17.67 17.63 -2.66
C GLU A 124 18.86 17.25 -1.74
N ALA A 125 19.54 16.14 -2.03
CA ALA A 125 20.74 15.67 -1.33
C ALA A 125 21.91 15.45 -2.30
N GLY A 126 23.15 15.49 -1.81
CA GLY A 126 24.36 15.27 -2.62
C GLY A 126 24.78 16.48 -3.47
N PHE A 127 25.85 16.34 -4.26
CA PHE A 127 26.39 17.41 -5.10
C PHE A 127 26.76 16.93 -6.50
N GLY A 128 26.56 17.79 -7.51
CA GLY A 128 26.86 17.49 -8.92
C GLY A 128 26.20 16.19 -9.39
N ARG A 129 27.01 15.28 -9.96
CA ARG A 129 26.55 13.96 -10.43
C ARG A 129 26.07 13.02 -9.32
N TYR A 130 26.31 13.36 -8.05
CA TYR A 130 25.90 12.56 -6.89
C TYR A 130 24.61 13.07 -6.25
N LYS A 131 23.88 13.98 -6.91
CA LYS A 131 22.57 14.39 -6.43
C LYS A 131 21.61 13.20 -6.33
N SER A 132 20.84 13.16 -5.26
CA SER A 132 19.84 12.14 -4.99
C SER A 132 18.58 12.73 -4.38
N ARG A 133 17.47 12.07 -4.65
CA ARG A 133 16.21 12.33 -3.99
C ARG A 133 16.04 11.34 -2.85
N VAL A 134 15.96 11.88 -1.64
CA VAL A 134 15.54 11.11 -0.47
C VAL A 134 14.01 11.06 -0.57
N HIS A 135 13.42 9.91 -0.80
CA HIS A 135 11.97 9.80 -0.98
C HIS A 135 11.46 8.43 -0.58
N GLY A 136 12.21 7.40 -0.95
CA GLY A 136 11.79 6.03 -0.79
C GLY A 136 11.66 5.58 0.66
N LEU A 137 10.96 4.47 0.85
CA LEU A 137 10.82 3.79 2.14
C LEU A 137 12.13 3.14 2.60
N SER A 138 13.10 2.99 1.71
CA SER A 138 14.46 2.59 2.03
C SER A 138 15.49 3.62 1.58
N SER A 139 16.70 3.53 2.14
CA SER A 139 17.88 4.23 1.65
C SER A 139 18.23 3.78 0.22
N MET A 140 19.21 4.46 -0.40
CA MET A 140 19.78 4.04 -1.69
C MET A 140 20.44 2.66 -1.62
N TRP A 141 20.76 2.19 -0.42
CA TRP A 141 21.40 0.90 -0.13
C TRP A 141 20.40 -0.11 0.47
N PHE A 142 19.10 0.17 0.35
CA PHE A 142 17.99 -0.68 0.81
C PHE A 142 17.84 -0.83 2.33
N ASP A 143 18.49 0.03 3.12
CA ASP A 143 18.21 0.12 4.56
C ASP A 143 16.78 0.65 4.76
N LYS A 144 15.96 -0.11 5.48
CA LYS A 144 14.55 0.26 5.72
C LYS A 144 14.49 1.46 6.66
N LYS A 145 13.73 2.50 6.27
CA LYS A 145 13.39 3.61 7.14
C LYS A 145 12.22 3.21 8.07
N PRO A 146 12.01 3.90 9.21
CA PRO A 146 10.88 3.60 10.09
C PRO A 146 9.52 3.57 9.36
N SER A 147 9.30 4.52 8.45
CA SER A 147 8.13 4.58 7.58
C SER A 147 7.87 3.34 6.72
N PHE A 148 8.90 2.52 6.43
CA PHE A 148 8.75 1.26 5.70
C PHE A 148 7.76 0.32 6.40
N GLN A 149 7.87 0.17 7.73
CA GLN A 149 7.03 -0.76 8.47
C GLN A 149 5.59 -0.27 8.55
N VAL A 150 5.39 1.05 8.65
CA VAL A 150 4.06 1.67 8.58
C VAL A 150 3.42 1.36 7.23
N TYR A 151 4.12 1.65 6.13
CA TYR A 151 3.56 1.39 4.80
C TYR A 151 3.33 -0.10 4.53
N LYS A 152 4.20 -0.98 5.04
CA LYS A 152 3.99 -2.44 4.99
C LYS A 152 2.67 -2.84 5.67
N GLY A 153 2.35 -2.26 6.83
CA GLY A 153 1.08 -2.47 7.53
C GLY A 153 -0.12 -1.92 6.75
N LEU A 154 -0.02 -0.71 6.19
CA LEU A 154 -1.06 -0.13 5.33
C LEU A 154 -1.32 -1.03 4.11
N ALA A 155 -0.26 -1.49 3.45
CA ALA A 155 -0.31 -2.35 2.26
C ALA A 155 -0.53 -3.85 2.55
N ALA A 156 -0.76 -4.25 3.81
CA ALA A 156 -1.17 -5.60 4.15
C ALA A 156 -2.67 -5.78 3.89
N PRO A 157 -3.08 -6.77 3.07
CA PRO A 157 -4.51 -7.00 2.77
C PRO A 157 -5.23 -7.78 3.88
N ILE A 158 -4.50 -8.24 4.90
CA ILE A 158 -5.00 -9.08 6.00
C ILE A 158 -4.28 -8.69 7.28
N TYR A 159 -4.99 -8.78 8.40
CA TYR A 159 -4.45 -8.52 9.73
C TYR A 159 -5.02 -9.51 10.75
N VAL A 160 -4.31 -9.66 11.88
CA VAL A 160 -4.81 -10.39 13.04
C VAL A 160 -5.80 -9.47 13.75
N GLU A 161 -7.10 -9.77 13.65
CA GLU A 161 -8.15 -9.00 14.29
C GLU A 161 -8.22 -9.32 15.79
N ASN A 162 -8.01 -10.58 16.15
CA ASN A 162 -7.98 -11.01 17.54
C ASN A 162 -7.07 -12.23 17.73
N LEU A 163 -6.43 -12.31 18.90
CA LEU A 163 -5.73 -13.50 19.37
C LEU A 163 -6.10 -13.72 20.84
N HIS A 164 -6.81 -14.81 21.11
CA HIS A 164 -7.27 -15.17 22.43
C HIS A 164 -6.52 -16.40 22.95
N ILE A 165 -5.59 -16.19 23.89
CA ILE A 165 -4.83 -17.26 24.54
C ILE A 165 -5.75 -18.02 25.51
N ARG A 166 -5.77 -19.35 25.39
CA ARG A 166 -6.54 -20.24 26.27
C ARG A 166 -5.92 -20.28 27.66
N ALA A 167 -6.69 -20.73 28.66
CA ALA A 167 -6.27 -20.76 30.07
C ALA A 167 -4.95 -21.50 30.33
N SER A 168 -4.62 -22.51 29.53
CA SER A 168 -3.37 -23.27 29.64
C SER A 168 -2.12 -22.48 29.22
N GLY A 169 -2.28 -21.37 28.48
CA GLY A 169 -1.20 -20.64 27.83
C GLY A 169 -0.56 -21.37 26.64
N LYS A 170 -0.99 -22.61 26.34
CA LYS A 170 -0.38 -23.48 25.31
C LYS A 170 -1.10 -23.42 23.97
N GLU A 171 -2.27 -22.80 23.94
CA GLU A 171 -3.17 -22.73 22.80
C GLU A 171 -3.75 -21.34 22.67
N ALA A 172 -4.10 -20.93 21.46
CA ALA A 172 -4.82 -19.69 21.22
C ALA A 172 -5.77 -19.81 20.04
N GLN A 173 -6.90 -19.11 20.12
CA GLN A 173 -7.76 -18.86 18.98
C GLN A 173 -7.27 -17.61 18.25
N VAL A 174 -7.04 -17.71 16.95
CA VAL A 174 -6.66 -16.59 16.09
C VAL A 174 -7.81 -16.26 15.16
N VAL A 175 -8.16 -14.98 15.06
CA VAL A 175 -9.11 -14.44 14.09
C VAL A 175 -8.35 -13.53 13.13
N LEU A 176 -8.30 -13.91 11.86
CA LEU A 176 -7.79 -13.07 10.79
C LEU A 176 -8.95 -12.35 10.12
N LYS A 177 -8.73 -11.12 9.68
CA LYS A 177 -9.66 -10.37 8.84
C LYS A 177 -8.97 -9.86 7.58
N VAL A 178 -9.57 -10.17 6.42
CA VAL A 178 -9.18 -9.59 5.14
C VAL A 178 -9.82 -8.22 5.00
N LYS A 179 -9.05 -7.23 4.56
CA LYS A 179 -9.54 -5.89 4.27
C LYS A 179 -10.58 -5.92 3.14
N ASP A 180 -11.59 -5.07 3.25
CA ASP A 180 -12.62 -4.81 2.23
C ASP A 180 -12.48 -3.41 1.59
N ASP A 181 -11.34 -2.76 1.82
CA ASP A 181 -10.97 -1.44 1.34
C ASP A 181 -9.67 -1.46 0.50
N LEU A 182 -8.54 -1.01 1.04
CA LEU A 182 -7.25 -0.89 0.36
C LEU A 182 -6.15 -1.57 1.20
N PRO A 183 -5.37 -2.51 0.63
CA PRO A 183 -5.60 -3.18 -0.64
C PRO A 183 -6.64 -4.30 -0.50
N SER A 184 -7.55 -4.41 -1.47
CA SER A 184 -8.62 -5.41 -1.49
C SER A 184 -8.49 -6.34 -2.69
N TYR A 185 -8.22 -7.63 -2.42
CA TYR A 185 -8.22 -8.71 -3.40
C TYR A 185 -8.37 -10.06 -2.70
N THR A 186 -8.85 -11.08 -3.43
CA THR A 186 -8.92 -12.44 -2.89
C THR A 186 -7.52 -12.99 -2.64
N LEU A 187 -7.27 -13.38 -1.39
CA LEU A 187 -6.02 -13.99 -0.96
C LEU A 187 -6.06 -15.47 -1.33
N ARG A 188 -4.97 -15.95 -1.92
CA ARG A 188 -4.86 -17.35 -2.36
C ARG A 188 -3.53 -17.92 -1.95
N LYS A 189 -3.51 -19.13 -1.40
CA LYS A 189 -2.29 -19.84 -0.98
C LYS A 189 -1.44 -19.06 0.04
N TYR A 190 -2.08 -18.22 0.86
CA TYR A 190 -1.40 -17.56 1.98
C TYR A 190 -1.14 -18.59 3.07
N THR A 191 -0.12 -18.36 3.89
CA THR A 191 0.24 -19.30 4.96
C THR A 191 0.44 -18.58 6.27
N VAL A 192 -0.09 -19.14 7.35
CA VAL A 192 0.23 -18.71 8.71
C VAL A 192 1.36 -19.60 9.23
N ARG A 193 2.30 -19.01 9.96
CA ARG A 193 3.32 -19.74 10.70
C ARG A 193 3.38 -19.21 12.13
N TRP A 194 3.56 -20.10 13.09
CA TRP A 194 3.73 -19.69 14.48
C TRP A 194 4.80 -20.52 15.16
N LYS A 195 5.44 -19.91 16.16
CA LYS A 195 6.47 -20.55 16.97
C LYS A 195 5.83 -21.43 18.04
N THR A 196 6.36 -22.64 18.19
CA THR A 196 6.03 -23.59 19.26
C THR A 196 7.25 -23.85 20.13
N VAL A 197 7.05 -24.52 21.28
CA VAL A 197 8.15 -24.98 22.15
C VAL A 197 9.10 -25.96 21.46
N THR A 198 8.65 -26.64 20.40
CA THR A 198 9.45 -27.63 19.64
C THR A 198 9.93 -27.14 18.27
N GLY A 199 9.55 -25.95 17.83
CA GLY A 199 9.93 -25.44 16.51
C GLY A 199 8.93 -24.44 15.91
N MET A 200 8.65 -24.59 14.62
CA MET A 200 7.69 -23.76 13.89
C MET A 200 6.60 -24.65 13.30
N LYS A 201 5.33 -24.27 13.49
CA LYS A 201 4.20 -24.86 12.77
C LYS A 201 3.72 -23.94 11.65
N LYS A 202 3.02 -24.53 10.68
CA LYS A 202 2.49 -23.85 9.48
C LYS A 202 1.06 -24.33 9.22
N LEU A 203 0.19 -23.39 8.80
CA LEU A 203 -1.14 -23.64 8.27
C LEU A 203 -1.27 -22.94 6.91
N GLU A 204 -1.80 -23.63 5.89
CA GLU A 204 -2.21 -22.98 4.64
C GLU A 204 -3.63 -22.44 4.79
N LEU A 205 -3.83 -21.18 4.43
CA LEU A 205 -5.14 -20.54 4.48
C LEU A 205 -5.95 -20.94 3.23
N PRO A 206 -7.28 -21.08 3.35
CA PRO A 206 -8.15 -21.19 2.19
C PRO A 206 -8.10 -19.90 1.36
N ASP A 207 -8.75 -19.91 0.20
CA ASP A 207 -9.00 -18.67 -0.53
C ASP A 207 -9.91 -17.77 0.32
N LEU A 208 -9.44 -16.56 0.64
CA LEU A 208 -10.18 -15.60 1.47
C LEU A 208 -10.53 -14.36 0.65
N LYS A 209 -11.82 -14.03 0.56
CA LYS A 209 -12.32 -12.85 -0.15
C LYS A 209 -12.17 -11.58 0.70
N PRO A 210 -12.15 -10.39 0.07
CA PRO A 210 -12.22 -9.13 0.80
C PRO A 210 -13.35 -9.11 1.83
N GLY A 211 -13.05 -8.65 3.05
CA GLY A 211 -14.00 -8.58 4.17
C GLY A 211 -14.23 -9.87 4.94
N GLU A 212 -13.75 -11.02 4.45
CA GLU A 212 -13.91 -12.30 5.15
C GLU A 212 -13.07 -12.37 6.42
N ARG A 213 -13.60 -13.11 7.40
CA ARG A 213 -12.89 -13.51 8.60
C ARG A 213 -12.58 -15.00 8.54
N TYR A 214 -11.43 -15.37 9.08
CA TYR A 214 -11.02 -16.76 9.21
C TYR A 214 -10.51 -17.02 10.62
N THR A 215 -11.16 -17.97 11.30
CA THR A 215 -10.85 -18.36 12.67
C THR A 215 -10.23 -19.75 12.68
N PHE A 216 -9.13 -19.90 13.41
CA PHE A 216 -8.47 -21.19 13.63
C PHE A 216 -7.79 -21.21 14.99
N GLU A 217 -7.48 -22.42 15.47
CA GLU A 217 -6.72 -22.61 16.70
C GLU A 217 -5.25 -22.86 16.37
N ILE A 218 -4.37 -22.35 17.22
CA ILE A 218 -2.94 -22.66 17.25
C ILE A 218 -2.58 -23.28 18.59
N ASP A 219 -1.59 -24.16 18.58
CA ASP A 219 -1.18 -24.97 19.72
C ASP A 219 0.36 -25.00 19.89
N GLY A 220 0.82 -25.64 20.97
CA GLY A 220 2.24 -25.81 21.27
C GLY A 220 2.95 -24.52 21.66
N LEU A 221 2.19 -23.49 22.06
CA LEU A 221 2.73 -22.20 22.49
C LEU A 221 3.53 -22.37 23.79
N ASP A 222 4.52 -21.49 23.97
CA ASP A 222 5.22 -21.34 25.24
C ASP A 222 4.39 -20.44 26.17
N PRO A 223 3.87 -20.95 27.31
CA PRO A 223 3.07 -20.14 28.24
C PRO A 223 3.82 -18.95 28.85
N LEU A 224 5.16 -18.93 28.76
CA LEU A 224 6.00 -17.84 29.28
C LEU A 224 6.30 -16.76 28.24
N SER A 225 5.89 -16.96 26.98
CA SER A 225 6.20 -16.07 25.86
C SER A 225 4.93 -15.56 25.18
N ARG A 226 5.01 -14.37 24.57
CA ARG A 226 3.93 -13.92 23.68
C ARG A 226 3.88 -14.81 22.43
N PRO A 227 2.69 -15.18 21.93
CA PRO A 227 2.56 -15.90 20.68
C PRO A 227 3.17 -15.09 19.53
N ASP A 228 4.04 -15.72 18.74
CA ASP A 228 4.64 -15.15 17.52
C ASP A 228 3.90 -15.75 16.32
N VAL A 229 2.93 -15.01 15.78
CA VAL A 229 2.07 -15.47 14.66
C VAL A 229 2.34 -14.61 13.43
N LYS A 230 2.77 -15.24 12.34
CA LYS A 230 3.21 -14.57 11.11
C LYS A 230 2.43 -15.04 9.90
N ILE A 231 1.98 -14.11 9.07
CA ILE A 231 1.24 -14.40 7.83
C ILE A 231 2.14 -14.11 6.62
N PHE A 232 2.23 -15.06 5.70
CA PHE A 232 3.10 -14.99 4.53
C PHE A 232 2.31 -15.09 3.23
N ARG A 233 2.78 -14.37 2.21
CA ARG A 233 2.34 -14.51 0.82
C ARG A 233 2.78 -15.86 0.24
N PRO A 234 2.19 -16.31 -0.88
CA PRO A 234 2.66 -17.49 -1.61
C PRO A 234 4.13 -17.41 -2.04
N THR A 235 4.62 -16.18 -2.25
CA THR A 235 6.01 -15.88 -2.60
C THR A 235 6.98 -15.92 -1.41
N GLY A 236 6.49 -16.23 -0.20
CA GLY A 236 7.31 -16.35 1.01
C GLY A 236 7.60 -15.05 1.73
N TYR A 237 7.12 -13.90 1.25
CA TYR A 237 7.28 -12.62 1.94
C TYR A 237 6.29 -12.47 3.10
N LEU A 238 6.79 -11.99 4.24
CA LEU A 238 5.99 -11.67 5.43
C LEU A 238 5.04 -10.49 5.14
N VAL A 239 3.76 -10.70 5.39
CA VAL A 239 2.69 -9.71 5.23
C VAL A 239 2.51 -8.93 6.52
N THR A 240 2.21 -9.63 7.60
CA THR A 240 1.94 -9.05 8.92
C THR A 240 2.24 -10.09 10.00
N GLU A 241 2.35 -9.63 11.24
CA GLU A 241 2.65 -10.44 12.42
C GLU A 241 1.90 -9.92 13.67
N TYR A 242 1.74 -10.78 14.67
CA TYR A 242 1.21 -10.48 16.01
C TYR A 242 2.23 -10.91 17.05
#